data_AF-A0AAE9YVC4-F1
#
_entry.id   AF-A0AAE9YVC4-F1
#
_cell.length_a   1.000
_cell.length_b   1.000
_cell.length_c   1.000
_cell.angle_alpha   90.00
_cell.angle_beta   90.00
_cell.angle_gamma   90.00
#
_symmetry.space_group_name_H-M   'P 1'
#
loop_
_entity.id
_entity.type
_entity.pdbx_description
1 polymer ?
#
loop_
_entity_poly.entity_id
_entity_poly.type
_entity_poly.pdbx_seq_one_letter_code
_entity_poly.pdbx_strand_id
1 'polypeptide(L)'
;MKRLNKKMPVILSLTLGLTAALSSYSQAGQEADTGYSLNLLKDCQLVKTLPMTTELITLHQELQQQETLMASLELPINAISAKIDDYSQQIEQLSVLAVQEDENNLHIDKSYLAQQQIAVDALNQLIAEHQQDFDALEQQGHQIGKIAHDFEREMKTVTQGFDYDHIRISSPANDHNATGCEQSAGFL
;
A
#
# COMPACT_ATOMS: atom_id res chain seq x y z
N MET A 1 -46.66 76.32 14.37
CA MET A 1 -47.95 76.08 15.08
C MET A 1 -48.55 74.82 14.46
N LYS A 2 -48.94 73.72 15.11
CA LYS A 2 -49.34 73.36 16.47
C LYS A 2 -48.86 71.92 16.75
N ARG A 3 -48.41 71.66 17.99
CA ARG A 3 -48.30 70.31 18.58
C ARG A 3 -49.65 69.89 19.16
N LEU A 4 -49.92 68.59 19.24
CA LEU A 4 -50.67 67.87 20.30
C LEU A 4 -50.72 66.38 19.86
N ASN A 5 -49.83 65.48 20.30
CA ASN A 5 -49.71 64.78 21.58
C ASN A 5 -50.96 63.98 22.02
N LYS A 6 -50.89 62.65 21.95
CA LYS A 6 -51.68 61.75 22.81
C LYS A 6 -51.02 60.36 23.00
N LYS A 7 -50.30 60.26 24.12
CA LYS A 7 -50.15 59.16 25.11
C LYS A 7 -50.25 57.67 24.67
N MET A 8 -49.15 56.96 24.95
CA MET A 8 -48.93 55.53 25.31
C MET A 8 -50.03 54.91 26.22
N PRO A 9 -50.17 53.55 26.36
CA PRO A 9 -49.11 52.59 26.72
C PRO A 9 -49.10 51.23 25.96
N VAL A 10 -47.94 50.66 25.65
CA VAL A 10 -47.24 49.53 26.33
C VAL A 10 -48.09 48.26 26.50
N ILE A 11 -47.70 47.20 25.80
CA ILE A 11 -47.31 45.85 26.29
C ILE A 11 -46.70 45.13 25.07
N LEU A 12 -45.36 45.14 24.96
CA LEU A 12 -44.65 44.31 24.00
C LEU A 12 -44.16 43.08 24.78
N SER A 13 -44.93 41.99 24.72
CA SER A 13 -44.57 40.72 25.35
C SER A 13 -43.37 40.12 24.64
N LEU A 14 -42.23 40.17 25.34
CA LEU A 14 -41.01 39.47 25.02
C LEU A 14 -41.22 37.98 25.36
N THR A 15 -41.55 37.14 24.37
CA THR A 15 -41.49 35.69 24.53
C THR A 15 -40.27 35.14 23.79
N LEU A 16 -39.31 34.75 24.61
CA LEU A 16 -38.13 33.98 24.28
C LEU A 16 -38.58 32.57 23.87
N GLY A 17 -38.47 32.23 22.59
CA GLY A 17 -38.66 30.87 22.10
C GLY A 17 -37.35 30.32 21.56
N LEU A 18 -36.50 29.80 22.45
CA LEU A 18 -35.42 28.88 22.05
C LEU A 18 -36.05 27.53 21.70
N THR A 19 -36.32 27.30 20.42
CA THR A 19 -36.46 25.94 19.88
C THR A 19 -35.12 25.55 19.26
N ALA A 20 -34.24 25.01 20.11
CA ALA A 20 -33.11 24.23 19.63
C ALA A 20 -33.68 22.91 19.06
N ALA A 21 -33.90 22.88 17.74
CA ALA A 21 -34.11 21.64 17.03
C ALA A 21 -32.77 20.88 17.05
N LEU A 22 -32.62 19.97 18.02
CA LEU A 22 -31.62 18.91 17.93
C LEU A 22 -32.11 17.94 16.86
N SER A 23 -31.79 18.25 15.60
CA SER A 23 -31.80 17.26 14.55
C SER A 23 -30.70 16.26 14.86
N SER A 24 -31.09 15.12 15.44
CA SER A 24 -30.28 13.92 15.49
C SER A 24 -29.93 13.53 14.05
N TYR A 25 -28.75 13.91 13.58
CA TYR A 25 -28.17 13.33 12.38
C TYR A 25 -27.77 11.90 12.71
N SER A 26 -28.68 10.96 12.47
CA SER A 26 -28.31 9.58 12.24
C SER A 26 -27.60 9.53 10.88
N GLN A 27 -26.28 9.69 10.86
CA GLN A 27 -25.46 9.25 9.74
C GLN A 27 -25.44 7.71 9.76
N ALA A 28 -26.54 7.10 9.34
CA ALA A 28 -26.43 5.82 8.65
C ALA A 28 -25.62 6.13 7.38
N GLY A 29 -24.48 5.46 7.21
CA GLY A 29 -23.52 5.72 6.14
C GLY A 29 -24.22 5.98 4.82
N GLN A 30 -24.22 7.24 4.39
CA GLN A 30 -24.58 7.57 3.02
C GLN A 30 -23.41 7.10 2.17
N GLU A 31 -23.55 5.92 1.58
CA GLU A 31 -22.76 5.48 0.44
C GLU A 31 -23.00 6.51 -0.66
N ALA A 32 -22.11 7.50 -0.75
CA ALA A 32 -21.98 8.27 -1.98
C ALA A 32 -21.54 7.27 -3.06
N ASP A 33 -22.15 7.34 -4.24
CA ASP A 33 -21.68 6.57 -5.39
C ASP A 33 -20.30 7.11 -5.78
N THR A 34 -19.27 6.51 -5.20
CA THR A 34 -17.87 6.82 -5.45
C THR A 34 -17.36 6.11 -6.71
N GLY A 35 -18.18 5.25 -7.32
CA GLY A 35 -17.82 4.32 -8.40
C GLY A 35 -16.84 3.21 -7.98
N TYR A 36 -16.57 3.04 -6.68
CA TYR A 36 -15.79 1.92 -6.16
C TYR A 36 -16.69 0.77 -5.74
N SER A 37 -16.36 -0.45 -6.17
CA SER A 37 -17.10 -1.65 -5.79
C SER A 37 -16.22 -2.88 -5.63
N LEU A 38 -16.64 -3.79 -4.76
CA LEU A 38 -16.09 -5.12 -4.59
C LEU A 38 -16.94 -6.12 -5.37
N ASN A 39 -16.31 -6.85 -6.26
CA ASN A 39 -16.91 -7.97 -6.96
C ASN A 39 -16.41 -9.26 -6.33
N LEU A 40 -17.30 -10.00 -5.69
CA LEU A 40 -17.02 -11.30 -5.08
C LEU A 40 -17.27 -12.38 -6.12
N LEU A 41 -16.25 -13.20 -6.38
CA LEU A 41 -16.32 -14.27 -7.37
C LEU A 41 -16.16 -15.63 -6.70
N LYS A 42 -16.98 -16.60 -7.13
CA LYS A 42 -16.87 -18.01 -6.78
C LYS A 42 -16.82 -18.81 -8.06
N ASP A 43 -15.88 -19.75 -8.18
CA ASP A 43 -15.67 -20.51 -9.42
C ASP A 43 -15.59 -19.59 -10.67
N CYS A 44 -14.98 -18.41 -10.52
CA CYS A 44 -14.87 -17.39 -11.56
C CYS A 44 -16.17 -16.78 -12.07
N GLN A 45 -17.26 -16.94 -11.33
CA GLN A 45 -18.53 -16.29 -11.60
C GLN A 45 -18.80 -15.22 -10.55
N LEU A 46 -19.33 -14.07 -10.99
CA LEU A 46 -19.73 -13.00 -10.10
C LEU A 46 -20.90 -13.46 -9.22
N VAL A 47 -20.66 -13.54 -7.91
CA VAL A 47 -21.68 -13.89 -6.92
C VAL A 47 -22.34 -12.63 -6.37
N LYS A 48 -21.54 -11.59 -6.13
CA LYS A 48 -22.03 -10.35 -5.53
C LYS A 48 -21.18 -9.15 -5.92
N THR A 49 -21.84 -8.03 -6.17
CA THR A 49 -21.20 -6.71 -6.15
C THR A 49 -21.62 -5.99 -4.87
N LEU A 50 -20.64 -5.49 -4.13
CA LEU A 50 -20.83 -4.71 -2.91
C LEU A 50 -20.22 -3.32 -3.11
N PRO A 51 -20.86 -2.26 -2.61
CA PRO A 51 -20.21 -0.96 -2.50
C PRO A 51 -19.02 -1.05 -1.54
N MET A 52 -17.95 -0.31 -1.83
CA MET A 52 -16.86 -0.13 -0.86
C MET A 52 -17.24 0.94 0.16
N THR A 53 -16.89 0.73 1.43
CA THR A 53 -17.00 1.77 2.46
C THR A 53 -15.97 2.87 2.22
N THR A 54 -16.22 4.08 2.72
CA THR A 54 -15.27 5.20 2.64
C THR A 54 -13.89 4.81 3.20
N GLU A 55 -13.86 4.11 4.33
CA GLU A 55 -12.61 3.65 4.95
C GLU A 55 -11.84 2.68 4.05
N LEU A 56 -12.55 1.71 3.45
CA LEU A 56 -11.93 0.76 2.55
C LEU A 56 -11.41 1.42 1.26
N ILE A 57 -12.10 2.43 0.75
CA ILE A 57 -11.64 3.24 -0.39
C ILE A 57 -10.37 4.01 -0.02
N THR A 58 -10.34 4.64 1.16
CA THR A 58 -9.15 5.36 1.63
C THR A 58 -7.95 4.44 1.77
N LEU A 59 -8.12 3.27 2.40
CA LEU A 59 -7.04 2.29 2.54
C LEU A 59 -6.56 1.76 1.18
N HIS A 60 -7.47 1.51 0.23
CA HIS A 60 -7.09 1.10 -1.12
C HIS A 60 -6.26 2.17 -1.85
N GLN A 61 -6.69 3.42 -1.78
CA GLN A 61 -5.95 4.55 -2.39
C GLN A 61 -4.61 4.78 -1.71
N GLU A 62 -4.53 4.59 -0.39
CA GLU A 62 -3.27 4.68 0.34
C GLU A 62 -2.30 3.58 -0.11
N LEU A 63 -2.77 2.34 -0.28
CA LEU A 63 -1.95 1.24 -0.84
C LEU A 63 -1.41 1.59 -2.24
N GLN A 64 -2.24 2.15 -3.13
CA GLN A 64 -1.79 2.58 -4.47
C GLN A 64 -0.70 3.66 -4.41
N GLN A 65 -0.82 4.60 -3.47
CA GLN A 65 0.19 5.63 -3.24
C GLN A 65 1.49 5.02 -2.69
N GLN A 66 1.39 4.10 -1.74
CA GLN A 66 2.57 3.44 -1.17
C GLN A 66 3.29 2.55 -2.20
N GLU A 67 2.56 1.91 -3.12
CA GLU A 67 3.15 1.16 -4.25
C GLU A 67 3.95 2.08 -5.17
N THR A 68 3.40 3.25 -5.50
CA THR A 68 4.11 4.25 -6.31
C THR A 68 5.38 4.75 -5.61
N LEU A 69 5.30 4.97 -4.30
CA LEU A 69 6.46 5.38 -3.50
C LEU A 69 7.52 4.27 -3.43
N MET A 70 7.11 3.02 -3.22
CA MET A 70 8.01 1.87 -3.23
C MET A 70 8.79 1.78 -4.54
N ALA A 71 8.10 1.88 -5.68
CA ALA A 71 8.75 1.86 -7.00
C ALA A 71 9.82 2.96 -7.16
N SER A 72 9.62 4.14 -6.56
CA SER A 72 10.63 5.21 -6.57
C SER A 72 11.82 4.89 -5.65
N LEU A 73 11.57 4.28 -4.49
CA LEU A 73 12.62 3.93 -3.52
C LEU A 73 13.48 2.76 -4.00
N GLU A 74 12.98 1.93 -4.91
CA GLU A 74 13.75 0.83 -5.50
C GLU A 74 14.79 1.31 -6.52
N LEU A 75 14.63 2.50 -7.11
CA LEU A 75 15.51 3.00 -8.18
C LEU A 75 17.00 3.08 -7.81
N PRO A 76 17.40 3.63 -6.65
CA PRO A 76 18.81 3.67 -6.26
C PRO A 76 19.41 2.28 -6.08
N ILE A 77 18.65 1.34 -5.50
CA ILE A 77 19.11 -0.05 -5.32
C ILE A 77 19.24 -0.77 -6.66
N ASN A 78 18.27 -0.59 -7.55
CA ASN A 78 18.34 -1.13 -8.91
C ASN A 78 19.55 -0.59 -9.68
N ALA A 79 19.93 0.67 -9.46
CA ALA A 79 21.10 1.27 -10.11
C ALA A 79 22.43 0.64 -9.68
N ILE A 80 22.50 0.03 -8.49
CA ILE A 80 23.74 -0.62 -7.98
C ILE A 80 23.71 -2.14 -8.07
N SER A 81 22.56 -2.76 -8.38
CA SER A 81 22.40 -4.22 -8.41
C SER A 81 23.44 -4.93 -9.27
N ALA A 82 23.73 -4.42 -10.48
CA ALA A 82 24.74 -5.03 -11.35
C ALA A 82 26.16 -5.00 -10.74
N LYS A 83 26.47 -3.99 -9.92
CA LYS A 83 27.77 -3.87 -9.24
C LYS A 83 27.85 -4.78 -8.00
N ILE A 84 26.73 -4.97 -7.30
CA ILE A 84 26.61 -5.98 -6.24
C ILE A 84 26.85 -7.38 -6.82
N ASP A 85 26.22 -7.68 -7.95
CA ASP A 85 26.36 -8.97 -8.64
C ASP A 85 27.81 -9.20 -9.11
N ASP A 86 28.44 -8.18 -9.71
CA ASP A 86 29.83 -8.24 -10.16
C ASP A 86 30.79 -8.55 -9.01
N TYR A 87 30.72 -7.83 -7.89
CA TYR A 87 31.55 -8.13 -6.73
C TYR A 87 31.25 -9.51 -6.14
N SER A 88 29.98 -9.92 -6.10
CA SER A 88 29.59 -11.25 -5.60
C SER A 88 30.20 -12.36 -6.45
N GLN A 89 30.15 -12.22 -7.77
CA GLN A 89 30.77 -13.17 -8.71
C GLN A 89 32.29 -13.19 -8.58
N GLN A 90 32.94 -12.03 -8.43
CA GLN A 90 34.38 -11.96 -8.20
C GLN A 90 34.79 -12.68 -6.90
N ILE A 91 34.04 -12.47 -5.82
CA ILE A 91 34.27 -13.15 -4.54
C ILE A 91 34.14 -14.66 -4.68
N GLU A 92 33.11 -15.14 -5.39
CA GLU A 92 32.90 -16.57 -5.64
C GLU A 92 34.03 -17.17 -6.48
N GLN A 93 34.39 -16.53 -7.60
CA GLN A 93 35.49 -17.00 -8.46
C GLN A 93 36.82 -17.04 -7.71
N LEU A 94 37.13 -16.01 -6.93
CA LEU A 94 38.35 -15.98 -6.11
C LEU A 94 38.33 -17.03 -5.00
N SER A 95 37.16 -17.37 -4.44
CA SER A 95 37.02 -18.48 -3.48
C SER A 95 37.46 -19.80 -4.10
N VAL A 96 36.96 -20.08 -5.32
CA VAL A 96 37.26 -21.32 -6.06
C VAL A 96 38.75 -21.41 -6.41
N LEU A 97 39.38 -20.28 -6.76
CA LEU A 97 40.81 -20.25 -7.06
C LEU A 97 41.68 -20.37 -5.81
N ALA A 98 41.24 -19.79 -4.69
CA ALA A 98 41.98 -19.74 -3.44
C ALA A 98 42.07 -21.10 -2.74
N VAL A 99 41.07 -21.96 -2.88
CA VAL A 99 41.03 -23.26 -2.21
C VAL A 99 40.87 -24.35 -3.27
N GLN A 100 41.94 -25.11 -3.48
CA GLN A 100 41.97 -26.22 -4.42
C GLN A 100 42.25 -27.50 -3.66
N GLU A 101 41.35 -28.47 -3.76
CA GLU A 101 41.48 -29.78 -3.13
C GLU A 101 41.61 -30.85 -4.21
N ASP A 102 42.60 -31.73 -4.05
CA ASP A 102 42.74 -32.97 -4.80
C ASP A 102 42.66 -34.19 -3.86
N GLU A 103 42.74 -35.41 -4.41
CA GLU A 103 42.55 -36.66 -3.63
C GLU A 103 43.47 -36.78 -2.40
N ASN A 104 44.62 -36.09 -2.40
CA ASN A 104 45.64 -36.25 -1.37
C ASN A 104 46.07 -34.93 -0.69
N ASN A 105 45.72 -33.76 -1.23
CA ASN A 105 46.19 -32.47 -0.73
C ASN A 105 45.14 -31.36 -0.81
N LEU A 106 45.21 -30.46 0.17
CA LEU A 106 44.55 -29.16 0.16
C LEU A 106 45.58 -28.07 -0.13
N HIS A 107 45.39 -27.34 -1.21
CA HIS A 107 46.17 -26.16 -1.56
C HIS A 107 45.37 -24.89 -1.27
N ILE A 108 45.98 -23.97 -0.51
CA ILE A 108 45.40 -22.67 -0.21
C ILE A 108 46.31 -21.57 -0.74
N ASP A 109 45.84 -20.86 -1.77
CA ASP A 109 46.54 -19.72 -2.33
C ASP A 109 46.12 -18.43 -1.61
N LYS A 110 47.03 -17.94 -0.77
CA LYS A 110 46.83 -16.71 0.02
C LYS A 110 46.73 -15.45 -0.83
N SER A 111 47.24 -15.46 -2.06
CA SER A 111 47.15 -14.30 -2.96
C SER A 111 45.73 -14.10 -3.48
N TYR A 112 45.01 -15.18 -3.80
CA TYR A 112 43.59 -15.11 -4.16
C TYR A 112 42.73 -14.76 -2.95
N LEU A 113 43.06 -15.23 -1.74
CA LEU A 113 42.40 -14.78 -0.51
C LEU A 113 42.56 -13.27 -0.28
N ALA A 114 43.74 -12.72 -0.52
CA ALA A 114 43.96 -11.27 -0.39
C ALA A 114 43.15 -10.47 -1.42
N GLN A 115 43.06 -10.95 -2.66
CA GLN A 115 42.22 -10.33 -3.70
C GLN A 115 40.73 -10.43 -3.37
N GLN A 116 40.29 -11.57 -2.83
CA GLN A 116 38.92 -11.76 -2.37
C GLN A 116 38.56 -10.75 -1.30
N GLN A 117 39.44 -10.53 -0.32
CA GLN A 117 39.20 -9.55 0.74
C GLN A 117 39.01 -8.14 0.16
N ILE A 118 39.78 -7.76 -0.86
CA ILE A 118 39.60 -6.46 -1.54
C ILE A 118 38.21 -6.35 -2.19
N ALA A 119 37.73 -7.42 -2.84
CA ALA A 119 36.40 -7.44 -3.44
C ALA A 119 35.28 -7.39 -2.37
N VAL A 120 35.46 -8.10 -1.25
CA VAL A 120 34.56 -8.04 -0.09
C VAL A 120 34.50 -6.63 0.49
N ASP A 121 35.64 -5.98 0.69
CA ASP A 121 35.71 -4.63 1.23
C ASP A 121 35.04 -3.62 0.29
N ALA A 122 35.23 -3.77 -1.01
CA ALA A 122 34.58 -2.94 -2.02
C ALA A 122 33.05 -3.14 -2.07
N LEU A 123 32.58 -4.37 -1.90
CA LEU A 123 31.15 -4.66 -1.77
C LEU A 123 30.57 -4.06 -0.49
N ASN A 124 31.23 -4.27 0.65
CA ASN A 124 30.79 -3.72 1.94
C ASN A 124 30.73 -2.19 1.90
N GLN A 125 31.71 -1.55 1.27
CA GLN A 125 31.71 -0.10 1.09
C GLN A 125 30.53 0.36 0.22
N LEU A 126 30.25 -0.33 -0.89
CA LEU A 126 29.10 -0.03 -1.75
C LEU A 126 27.77 -0.15 -0.99
N ILE A 127 27.59 -1.22 -0.20
CA ILE A 127 26.38 -1.40 0.62
C ILE A 127 26.28 -0.30 1.68
N ALA A 128 27.38 0.03 2.36
CA ALA A 128 27.40 1.09 3.37
C ALA A 128 27.06 2.47 2.80
N GLU A 129 27.52 2.77 1.58
CA GLU A 129 27.18 4.01 0.85
C GLU A 129 25.68 4.13 0.54
N HIS A 130 24.98 2.99 0.41
CA HIS A 130 23.55 2.90 0.10
C HIS A 130 22.69 2.43 1.26
N GLN A 131 23.22 2.37 2.49
CA GLN A 131 22.47 1.88 3.66
C GLN A 131 21.16 2.63 3.87
N GLN A 132 21.16 3.95 3.66
CA GLN A 132 19.96 4.77 3.81
C GLN A 132 18.87 4.40 2.78
N ASP A 133 19.25 3.98 1.58
CA ASP A 133 18.29 3.57 0.55
C ASP A 133 17.63 2.23 0.95
N PHE A 134 18.41 1.29 1.48
CA PHE A 134 17.88 0.02 2.02
C PHE A 134 16.99 0.25 3.24
N ASP A 135 17.38 1.11 4.17
CA ASP A 135 16.58 1.46 5.35
C ASP A 135 15.24 2.09 4.94
N ALA A 136 15.23 2.92 3.89
CA ALA A 136 14.01 3.54 3.37
C ALA A 136 13.06 2.48 2.77
N LEU A 137 13.59 1.49 2.04
CA LEU A 137 12.79 0.37 1.53
C LEU A 137 12.19 -0.47 2.66
N GLU A 138 12.96 -0.76 3.71
CA GLU A 138 12.47 -1.50 4.88
C GLU A 138 11.31 -0.75 5.55
N GLN A 139 11.49 0.54 5.83
CA GLN A 139 10.45 1.39 6.42
C GLN A 139 9.19 1.45 5.55
N GLN A 140 9.36 1.56 4.23
CA GLN A 140 8.25 1.57 3.29
C GLN A 140 7.49 0.23 3.29
N GLY A 141 8.21 -0.89 3.34
CA GLY A 141 7.63 -2.23 3.46
C GLY A 141 6.79 -2.38 4.73
N HIS A 142 7.25 -1.86 5.86
CA HIS A 142 6.48 -1.83 7.11
C HIS A 142 5.20 -1.00 7.00
N GLN A 143 5.28 0.18 6.37
CA GLN A 143 4.10 1.03 6.17
C GLN A 143 3.05 0.34 5.29
N ILE A 144 3.47 -0.26 4.16
CA ILE A 144 2.58 -1.05 3.30
C ILE A 144 1.94 -2.19 4.10
N GLY A 145 2.75 -2.94 4.87
CA GLY A 145 2.25 -4.05 5.68
C GLY A 145 1.17 -3.64 6.68
N LYS A 146 1.35 -2.48 7.34
CA LYS A 146 0.34 -1.94 8.25
C LYS A 146 -0.98 -1.62 7.52
N ILE A 147 -0.89 -0.88 6.41
CA ILE A 147 -2.08 -0.47 5.66
C ILE A 147 -2.78 -1.70 5.06
N ALA A 148 -2.03 -2.66 4.54
CA ALA A 148 -2.57 -3.90 4.00
C ALA A 148 -3.32 -4.72 5.05
N HIS A 149 -2.77 -4.82 6.27
CA HIS A 149 -3.45 -5.46 7.38
C HIS A 149 -4.75 -4.73 7.78
N ASP A 150 -4.74 -3.40 7.80
CA ASP A 150 -5.93 -2.59 8.06
C ASP A 150 -6.97 -2.79 6.94
N PHE A 151 -6.54 -2.83 5.68
CA PHE A 151 -7.38 -3.11 4.51
C PHE A 151 -8.02 -4.50 4.57
N GLU A 152 -7.25 -5.55 4.89
CA GLU A 152 -7.76 -6.92 5.02
C GLU A 152 -8.81 -7.05 6.14
N ARG A 153 -8.61 -6.34 7.24
CA ARG A 153 -9.58 -6.33 8.35
C ARG A 153 -10.89 -5.70 7.92
N GLU A 154 -10.84 -4.52 7.30
CA GLU A 154 -12.05 -3.85 6.79
C GLU A 154 -12.73 -4.68 5.69
N MET A 155 -11.94 -5.29 4.81
CA MET A 155 -12.45 -6.23 3.81
C MET A 155 -13.28 -7.35 4.43
N LYS A 156 -12.73 -8.05 5.43
CA LYS A 156 -13.43 -9.17 6.10
C LYS A 156 -14.75 -8.75 6.73
N THR A 157 -14.84 -7.53 7.23
CA THR A 157 -16.08 -6.96 7.76
C THR A 157 -17.12 -6.79 6.65
N VAL A 158 -16.74 -6.22 5.51
CA VAL A 158 -17.65 -5.93 4.39
C VAL A 158 -18.11 -7.21 3.67
N THR A 159 -17.24 -8.23 3.59
CA THR A 159 -17.57 -9.50 2.92
C THR A 159 -18.06 -10.59 3.85
N GLN A 160 -18.30 -10.26 5.12
CA GLN A 160 -18.80 -11.23 6.07
C GLN A 160 -20.14 -11.84 5.60
N GLY A 161 -20.22 -13.17 5.61
CA GLY A 161 -21.43 -13.90 5.22
C GLY A 161 -21.58 -14.18 3.72
N PHE A 162 -20.60 -13.78 2.90
CA PHE A 162 -20.51 -14.20 1.51
C PHE A 162 -19.54 -15.36 1.35
N ASP A 163 -19.87 -16.26 0.42
CA ASP A 163 -19.06 -17.40 0.02
C ASP A 163 -18.42 -17.09 -1.34
N TYR A 164 -17.10 -16.91 -1.36
CA TYR A 164 -16.33 -16.45 -2.52
C TYR A 164 -14.88 -16.93 -2.43
N ASP A 165 -14.22 -17.05 -3.58
CA ASP A 165 -12.80 -17.44 -3.72
C ASP A 165 -11.91 -16.25 -4.05
N HIS A 166 -12.46 -15.26 -4.75
CA HIS A 166 -11.73 -14.08 -5.22
C HIS A 166 -12.51 -12.79 -5.00
N ILE A 167 -11.77 -11.70 -4.79
CA ILE A 167 -12.30 -10.34 -4.73
C ILE A 167 -11.66 -9.55 -5.86
N ARG A 168 -12.47 -8.85 -6.63
CA ARG A 168 -12.01 -7.85 -7.61
C ARG A 168 -12.54 -6.48 -7.25
N ILE A 169 -11.64 -5.52 -7.09
CA ILE A 169 -11.98 -4.12 -6.87
C ILE A 169 -12.18 -3.46 -8.23
N SER A 170 -13.37 -2.92 -8.47
CA SER A 170 -13.64 -1.98 -9.56
C SER A 170 -13.51 -0.57 -9.03
N SER A 171 -12.88 0.32 -9.81
CA SER A 171 -12.67 1.72 -9.46
C SER A 171 -13.03 2.61 -10.65
N PRO A 172 -13.39 3.90 -10.42
CA PRO A 172 -13.73 4.82 -11.50
C PRO A 172 -12.60 5.04 -12.52
N ALA A 173 -11.36 4.82 -12.09
CA ALA A 173 -10.17 5.03 -12.91
C ALA A 173 -9.84 3.83 -13.82
N ASN A 174 -10.38 2.64 -13.54
CA ASN A 174 -10.14 1.42 -14.30
C ASN A 174 -11.30 0.43 -14.10
N ASP A 175 -12.21 0.37 -15.08
CA ASP A 175 -13.25 -0.67 -15.16
C ASP A 175 -12.73 -2.00 -15.76
N HIS A 176 -11.43 -2.07 -16.12
CA HIS A 176 -10.86 -3.14 -16.95
C HIS A 176 -9.47 -3.65 -16.54
N ASN A 177 -9.10 -3.61 -15.25
CA ASN A 177 -7.88 -4.31 -14.82
C ASN A 177 -8.23 -5.75 -14.40
N ALA A 178 -8.01 -6.66 -15.34
CA ALA A 178 -8.11 -8.09 -15.16
C ALA A 178 -7.00 -8.60 -14.22
N THR A 179 -7.37 -8.91 -12.98
CA THR A 179 -6.59 -9.79 -12.10
C THR A 179 -7.53 -10.78 -11.42
N GLY A 180 -7.36 -12.07 -11.74
CA GLY A 180 -8.20 -13.19 -11.32
C GLY A 180 -9.16 -13.70 -12.40
N CYS A 181 -9.53 -14.97 -12.31
CA CYS A 181 -10.65 -15.63 -13.01
C CYS A 181 -10.88 -15.38 -14.52
N GLU A 182 -9.87 -14.96 -15.26
CA GLU A 182 -9.85 -14.94 -16.72
C GLU A 182 -8.87 -15.99 -17.23
N GLN A 183 -9.32 -17.24 -17.33
CA GLN A 183 -8.76 -18.30 -18.18
C GLN A 183 -9.65 -19.56 -18.12
N SER A 184 -10.90 -19.49 -18.59
CA SER A 184 -11.67 -20.69 -18.96
C SER A 184 -12.87 -20.38 -19.86
N ALA A 185 -12.65 -19.69 -20.98
CA ALA A 185 -13.62 -19.72 -22.07
C ALA A 185 -12.92 -19.48 -23.41
N GLY A 186 -12.63 -20.56 -24.14
CA GLY A 186 -12.30 -20.48 -25.57
C GLY A 186 -11.02 -21.15 -26.04
N PHE A 187 -10.80 -22.42 -25.71
CA PHE A 187 -10.09 -23.33 -26.63
C PHE A 187 -10.99 -24.54 -26.89
N LEU A 188 -11.81 -24.41 -27.93
CA LEU A 188 -12.32 -25.51 -28.74
C LEU A 188 -12.06 -25.16 -30.20
#